data_AF-F8CDN5-F1
#
_entry.id   AF-F8CDN5-F1
#
_cell.length_a   1.000
_cell.length_b   1.000
_cell.length_c   1.000
_cell.angle_alpha   90.00
_cell.angle_beta   90.00
_cell.angle_gamma   90.00
#
_symmetry.space_group_name_H-M   'P 1'
#
loop_
_entity.id
_entity.type
_entity.pdbx_description
1 polymer ?
#
loop_
_entity_poly.entity_id
_entity_poly.type
_entity_poly.pdbx_seq_one_letter_code
_entity_poly.pdbx_strand_id
1 'polypeptide(L)'
;MHTKTPATLESKIERLVHEHLVEQQRLVMVAVERAFSVLDPAPSVATQRRGTRVRRSSGAVTDLAERLLEAVQACPGETITVIASRVGEKPRALHRPMMRLKHEGLVRSVDEHPG
;
A
#
# COMPACT_ATOMS: atom_id res chain seq x y z
N MET A 1 6.10 -60.12 20.71
CA MET A 1 5.98 -59.33 19.46
C MET A 1 5.10 -58.13 19.77
N HIS A 2 5.65 -56.91 19.75
CA HIS A 2 4.90 -55.69 20.12
C HIS A 2 4.01 -55.26 18.96
N THR A 3 2.71 -55.55 19.05
CA THR A 3 1.70 -55.02 18.13
C THR A 3 1.55 -53.52 18.41
N LYS A 4 2.25 -52.69 17.63
CA LYS A 4 1.96 -51.25 17.58
C LYS A 4 0.50 -51.12 17.16
N THR A 5 -0.34 -50.70 18.09
CA THR A 5 -1.79 -50.57 17.90
C THR A 5 -2.08 -49.60 16.75
N PRO A 6 -3.08 -49.90 15.88
CA PRO A 6 -3.41 -49.06 14.72
C PRO A 6 -3.72 -47.60 15.10
N ALA A 7 -4.35 -47.39 16.26
CA ALA A 7 -4.58 -46.06 16.82
C ALA A 7 -3.28 -45.24 17.01
N THR A 8 -2.16 -45.88 17.33
CA THR A 8 -0.87 -45.19 17.48
C THR A 8 -0.25 -44.80 16.14
N LEU A 9 -0.59 -45.50 15.06
CA LEU A 9 -0.16 -45.15 13.71
C LEU A 9 -0.99 -43.97 13.17
N GLU A 10 -2.31 -44.02 13.36
CA GLU A 10 -3.24 -42.95 12.99
C GLU A 10 -2.83 -41.62 13.64
N SER A 11 -2.63 -41.58 14.96
CA SER A 11 -2.20 -40.35 15.64
C SER A 11 -0.83 -39.84 15.17
N LYS A 12 0.06 -40.73 14.72
CA LYS A 12 1.36 -40.31 14.15
C LYS A 12 1.21 -39.71 12.76
N ILE A 13 0.33 -40.26 11.94
CA ILE A 13 0.03 -39.73 10.61
C ILE A 13 -0.64 -38.37 10.76
N GLU A 14 -1.66 -38.24 11.61
CA GLU A 14 -2.34 -36.98 11.87
C GLU A 14 -1.38 -35.90 12.34
N ARG A 15 -0.50 -36.22 13.30
CA ARG A 15 0.50 -35.27 13.79
C ARG A 15 1.45 -34.83 12.68
N LEU A 16 1.95 -35.77 11.87
CA LEU A 16 2.87 -35.47 10.78
C LEU A 16 2.23 -34.61 9.68
N VAL A 17 0.97 -34.89 9.34
CA VAL A 17 0.20 -34.09 8.39
C VAL A 17 -0.05 -32.70 8.96
N HIS A 18 -0.44 -32.59 10.22
CA HIS A 18 -0.68 -31.31 10.88
C HIS A 18 0.60 -30.45 10.92
N GLU A 19 1.73 -31.02 11.33
CA GLU A 19 3.04 -30.34 11.32
C GLU A 19 3.40 -29.83 9.92
N HIS A 20 3.18 -30.65 8.89
CA HIS A 20 3.42 -30.25 7.51
C HIS A 20 2.52 -29.09 7.07
N LEU A 21 1.22 -29.17 7.36
CA LEU A 21 0.25 -28.13 7.00
C LEU A 21 0.57 -26.79 7.67
N VAL A 22 0.98 -26.80 8.94
CA VAL A 22 1.41 -25.59 9.66
C VAL A 22 2.64 -24.96 9.01
N GLU A 23 3.63 -25.77 8.63
CA GLU A 23 4.81 -25.25 7.95
C GLU A 23 4.47 -24.68 6.56
N GLN A 24 3.63 -25.37 5.79
CA GLN A 24 3.16 -24.86 4.49
C GLN A 24 2.38 -23.56 4.65
N GLN A 25 1.50 -23.46 5.66
CA GLN A 25 0.76 -22.24 5.96
C GLN A 25 1.71 -21.08 6.25
N ARG A 26 2.75 -21.31 7.06
CA ARG A 26 3.75 -20.30 7.37
C ARG A 26 4.50 -19.84 6.12
N LEU A 27 4.94 -20.76 5.27
CA LEU A 27 5.64 -20.43 4.02
C LEU A 27 4.76 -19.63 3.06
N VAL A 28 3.50 -20.03 2.91
CA VAL A 28 2.51 -19.31 2.11
C VAL A 28 2.31 -17.90 2.67
N MET A 29 2.13 -17.75 3.97
CA MET A 29 1.95 -16.44 4.61
C MET A 29 3.15 -15.51 4.36
N VAL A 30 4.38 -16.02 4.48
CA VAL A 30 5.60 -15.26 4.16
C VAL A 30 5.67 -14.89 2.68
N ALA A 31 5.30 -15.80 1.77
CA ALA A 31 5.30 -15.52 0.34
C ALA A 31 4.24 -14.46 -0.04
N VAL A 32 3.07 -14.53 0.59
CA VAL A 32 1.98 -13.55 0.44
C VAL A 32 2.43 -12.19 0.96
N GLU A 33 2.98 -12.11 2.17
CA GLU A 33 3.51 -10.88 2.75
C GLU A 33 4.57 -10.25 1.83
N ARG A 34 5.52 -11.05 1.33
CA ARG A 34 6.53 -10.57 0.36
C ARG A 34 5.91 -10.03 -0.93
N ALA A 35 4.90 -10.70 -1.48
CA ALA A 35 4.22 -10.26 -2.69
C ALA A 35 3.52 -8.91 -2.47
N PHE A 36 2.92 -8.71 -1.30
CA PHE A 36 2.30 -7.44 -0.93
C PHE A 36 3.33 -6.35 -0.60
N SER A 37 4.46 -6.67 0.05
CA SER A 37 5.54 -5.70 0.28
C SER A 37 6.23 -5.23 -1.00
N VAL A 38 6.13 -5.97 -2.11
CA VAL A 38 6.57 -5.51 -3.43
C VAL A 38 5.59 -4.50 -4.04
N LEU A 39 4.32 -4.53 -3.63
CA LEU A 39 3.30 -3.56 -4.03
C LEU A 39 3.35 -2.28 -3.20
N ASP A 40 3.85 -2.36 -1.96
CA ASP A 40 4.16 -1.17 -1.18
C ASP A 40 5.40 -0.47 -1.80
N PRO A 41 5.28 0.79 -2.25
CA PRO A 41 6.44 1.55 -2.67
C PRO A 41 7.33 1.73 -1.44
N ALA A 42 8.46 1.03 -1.40
CA ALA A 42 9.45 1.18 -0.34
C ALA A 42 9.71 2.67 -0.06
N PRO A 43 9.78 3.12 1.21
CA PRO A 43 10.18 4.49 1.51
C PRO A 43 11.61 4.65 1.03
N SER A 44 11.79 5.25 -0.16
CA SER A 44 13.10 5.37 -0.76
C SER A 44 13.93 6.30 0.11
N VAL A 45 14.82 5.72 0.91
CA VAL A 45 16.00 6.41 1.41
C VAL A 45 16.93 6.57 0.19
N ALA A 46 16.64 7.58 -0.63
CA ALA A 46 17.46 7.93 -1.78
C ALA A 46 17.40 9.45 -2.00
N THR A 47 18.28 10.12 -1.27
CA THR A 47 19.25 11.06 -1.83
C THR A 47 18.70 12.01 -2.90
N GLN A 48 18.39 13.21 -2.45
CA GLN A 48 18.58 14.48 -3.15
C GLN A 48 19.58 14.36 -4.33
N ARG A 49 19.09 14.28 -5.58
CA ARG A 49 19.81 14.73 -6.78
C ARG A 49 18.87 14.95 -7.97
N ARG A 50 18.38 16.20 -8.01
CA ARG A 50 18.33 17.10 -9.18
C ARG A 50 18.26 16.43 -10.57
N GLY A 51 17.07 16.49 -11.16
CA GLY A 51 16.88 17.00 -12.53
C GLY A 51 17.04 16.01 -13.69
N THR A 52 15.91 15.44 -14.12
CA THR A 52 15.55 15.33 -15.54
C THR A 52 14.05 15.15 -15.62
N ARG A 53 13.38 15.75 -16.62
CA ARG A 53 11.94 15.63 -16.88
C ARG A 53 11.59 14.16 -17.19
N VAL A 54 11.46 13.34 -16.16
CA VAL A 54 10.87 12.02 -16.27
C VAL A 54 9.37 12.25 -16.32
N ARG A 55 8.77 11.93 -17.46
CA ARG A 55 7.31 11.84 -17.62
C ARG A 55 6.82 10.91 -16.51
N ARG A 56 6.11 11.44 -15.50
CA ARG A 56 5.67 10.66 -14.33
C ARG A 56 5.07 9.35 -14.82
N SER A 57 5.69 8.24 -14.43
CA SER A 57 5.09 6.92 -14.64
C SER A 57 3.72 6.90 -13.97
N SER A 58 2.79 6.11 -14.50
CA SER A 58 1.43 6.02 -13.95
C SER A 58 1.44 5.71 -12.44
N GLY A 59 2.39 4.86 -12.00
CA GLY A 59 2.63 4.57 -10.58
C GLY A 59 2.95 5.81 -9.75
N ALA A 60 3.88 6.66 -10.20
CA ALA A 60 4.23 7.89 -9.48
C ALA A 60 3.08 8.91 -9.34
N VAL A 61 2.03 8.80 -10.18
CA VAL A 61 0.80 9.60 -10.04
C VAL A 61 -0.15 8.97 -9.02
N THR A 62 -0.21 7.64 -8.93
CA THR A 62 -0.97 6.90 -7.91
C THR A 62 -0.39 7.14 -6.52
N ASP A 63 0.91 6.96 -6.33
CA ASP A 63 1.58 7.17 -5.03
C ASP A 63 1.45 8.62 -4.55
N LEU A 64 1.40 9.57 -5.50
CA LEU A 64 1.15 10.98 -5.20
C LEU A 64 -0.33 11.25 -4.88
N ALA A 65 -1.27 10.52 -5.47
CA ALA A 65 -2.69 10.62 -5.17
C ALA A 65 -3.01 10.06 -3.78
N GLU A 66 -2.37 8.97 -3.36
CA GLU A 66 -2.53 8.39 -2.02
C GLU A 66 -2.03 9.34 -0.93
N ARG A 67 -0.81 9.87 -1.06
CA ARG A 67 -0.27 10.87 -0.14
C ARG A 67 -1.10 12.16 -0.12
N LEU A 68 -1.66 12.54 -1.26
CA LEU A 68 -2.58 13.68 -1.35
C LEU A 68 -3.88 13.42 -0.60
N LEU A 69 -4.45 12.22 -0.73
CA LEU A 69 -5.68 11.83 -0.05
C LEU A 69 -5.48 11.83 1.47
N GLU A 70 -4.38 11.26 1.97
CA GLU A 70 -4.04 11.27 3.39
C GLU A 70 -3.89 12.70 3.93
N ALA A 71 -3.21 13.58 3.19
CA ALA A 71 -3.05 14.98 3.57
C ALA A 71 -4.38 15.75 3.59
N VAL A 72 -5.29 15.47 2.64
CA VAL A 72 -6.64 16.05 2.59
C VAL A 72 -7.50 15.54 3.74
N GLN A 73 -7.42 14.25 4.09
CA GLN A 73 -8.15 13.68 5.23
C GLN A 73 -7.67 14.23 6.56
N ALA A 74 -6.35 14.44 6.71
CA ALA A 74 -5.77 15.00 7.92
C ALA A 74 -6.10 16.48 8.14
N CYS A 75 -6.39 17.22 7.07
CA CYS A 75 -6.75 18.64 7.10
C CYS A 75 -7.82 18.97 6.06
N PRO A 76 -9.09 18.63 6.32
CA PRO A 76 -10.18 18.92 5.40
C PRO A 76 -10.40 20.44 5.26
N GLY A 77 -10.64 20.91 4.04
CA GLY A 77 -10.90 22.33 3.76
C GLY A 77 -9.65 23.20 3.62
N GLU A 78 -8.45 22.67 3.84
CA GLU A 78 -7.21 23.41 3.63
C GLU A 78 -6.93 23.71 2.16
N THR A 79 -6.20 24.81 1.94
CA THR A 79 -5.82 25.23 0.59
C THR A 79 -4.84 24.24 -0.04
N ILE A 80 -4.89 24.10 -1.37
CA ILE A 80 -3.99 23.20 -2.11
C ILE A 80 -2.51 23.55 -1.93
N THR A 81 -2.18 24.80 -1.55
CA THR A 81 -0.83 25.26 -1.20
C THR A 81 -0.33 24.71 0.13
N VAL A 82 -1.20 24.66 1.14
CA VAL A 82 -0.89 24.07 2.45
C VAL A 82 -0.71 22.55 2.29
N ILE A 83 -1.63 21.91 1.56
CA ILE A 83 -1.56 20.48 1.25
C ILE A 83 -0.29 20.14 0.45
N ALA A 84 0.07 20.95 -0.56
CA ALA A 84 1.30 20.78 -1.33
C ALA A 84 2.57 20.82 -0.46
N SER A 85 2.59 21.72 0.52
CA SER A 85 3.72 21.85 1.44
C SER A 85 3.85 20.61 2.34
N ARG A 86 2.72 20.04 2.78
CA ARG A 86 2.69 18.82 3.59
C ARG A 86 3.11 17.57 2.82
N VAL A 87 2.76 17.49 1.54
CA VAL A 87 3.14 16.38 0.65
C VAL A 87 4.58 16.54 0.10
N GLY A 88 5.22 17.70 0.30
CA GLY A 88 6.57 17.99 -0.19
C GLY A 88 6.64 18.25 -1.70
N GLU A 89 5.52 18.64 -2.31
CA GLU A 89 5.36 18.77 -3.75
C GLU A 89 4.92 20.17 -4.17
N LYS A 90 5.04 20.50 -5.45
CA LYS A 90 4.54 21.79 -5.96
C LYS A 90 3.02 21.73 -6.17
N PRO A 91 2.25 22.81 -5.93
CA PRO A 91 0.80 22.81 -6.17
C PRO A 91 0.40 22.38 -7.59
N ARG A 92 1.18 22.79 -8.61
CA ARG A 92 0.97 22.37 -10.02
C ARG A 92 1.15 20.87 -10.22
N ALA A 93 1.95 20.20 -9.39
CA ALA A 93 2.17 18.77 -9.48
C ALA A 93 0.95 17.96 -9.01
N LEU A 94 0.16 18.52 -8.09
CA LEU A 94 -1.02 17.90 -7.49
C LEU A 94 -2.28 17.97 -8.36
N HIS A 95 -2.28 18.78 -9.43
CA HIS A 95 -3.47 18.96 -10.25
C HIS A 95 -4.00 17.65 -10.86
N ARG A 96 -3.11 16.83 -11.46
CA ARG A 96 -3.50 15.53 -12.03
C ARG A 96 -3.95 14.51 -10.97
N PRO A 97 -3.20 14.29 -9.86
CA PRO A 97 -3.67 13.47 -8.75
C PRO A 97 -5.02 13.91 -8.18
N MET A 98 -5.23 15.21 -7.97
CA MET A 98 -6.47 15.77 -7.44
C MET A 98 -7.66 15.49 -8.37
N MET A 99 -7.48 15.64 -9.69
CA MET A 99 -8.52 15.33 -10.67
C MET A 99 -8.89 13.85 -10.68
N ARG A 100 -7.92 12.96 -10.48
CA ARG A 100 -8.18 11.52 -10.35
C ARG A 100 -8.98 11.20 -9.09
N LEU A 101 -8.59 11.74 -7.94
CA LEU A 101 -9.33 11.54 -6.68
C LEU A 101 -10.76 12.09 -6.75
N LYS A 102 -10.99 13.18 -7.48
CA LYS A 102 -12.35 13.68 -7.78
C LYS A 102 -13.15 12.72 -8.64
N HIS A 103 -12.54 12.17 -9.69
CA HIS A 103 -13.21 11.20 -10.58
C HIS A 103 -13.56 9.91 -9.83
N GLU A 104 -12.71 9.48 -8.90
CA GLU A 104 -12.95 8.31 -8.04
C GLU A 104 -13.91 8.61 -6.87
N GLY A 105 -14.38 9.86 -6.72
CA GLY A 105 -15.33 10.26 -5.68
C GLY A 105 -14.74 10.37 -4.28
N LEU A 106 -13.42 10.29 -4.14
CA LEU A 106 -12.70 10.26 -2.87
C LEU A 106 -12.47 11.66 -2.28
N VAL A 107 -12.46 12.70 -3.13
CA VAL A 107 -12.31 14.09 -2.70
C VAL A 107 -13.38 14.94 -3.37
N ARG A 108 -14.08 15.75 -2.58
CA ARG A 108 -14.94 16.83 -3.08
C ARG A 108 -14.20 18.14 -2.90
N SER A 109 -14.11 18.93 -3.96
CA SER A 109 -13.74 20.33 -3.78
C SER A 109 -14.92 21.06 -3.17
N VAL A 110 -14.67 21.74 -2.06
CA VAL A 110 -15.52 22.84 -1.65
C VAL A 110 -15.19 23.95 -2.64
N ASP A 111 -16.07 24.18 -3.63
CA ASP A 111 -16.03 25.43 -4.38
C ASP A 111 -16.36 26.53 -3.38
N GLU A 112 -15.33 27.25 -2.94
CA GLU A 112 -15.50 28.44 -2.14
C GLU A 112 -15.05 29.63 -2.99
N HIS A 113 -15.93 30.07 -3.89
CA HIS A 113 -16.51 31.41 -3.81
C HIS A 113 -17.69 31.60 -4.78
N PRO A 114 -18.78 32.23 -4.31
CA PRO A 114 -19.82 32.79 -5.15
C PRO A 114 -19.25 34.03 -5.84
N GLY A 115 -19.48 34.15 -7.15
CA GLY A 115 -19.40 35.41 -7.88
C GLY A 115 -20.80 35.90 -8.17
#